data_AF-A0AAX2DCN5-F1
#
_entry.id   AF-A0AAX2DCN5-F1
#
_cell.length_a   1.000
_cell.length_b   1.000
_cell.length_c   1.000
_cell.angle_alpha   90.00
_cell.angle_beta   90.00
_cell.angle_gamma   90.00
#
_symmetry.space_group_name_H-M   'P 1'
#
loop_
_entity.id
_entity.type
_entity.pdbx_description
1 polymer ?
#
loop_
_entity_poly.entity_id
_entity_poly.type
_entity_poly.pdbx_seq_one_letter_code
_entity_poly.pdbx_strand_id
1 'polypeptide(L)'
;MTEQSEGTGLLDDLDAPEALGFTAWARVWTELGVRCASQETHEKLIRHYDEPHRAYHNRQHLAECLRVRRLLNAACQAPAEVDLALWFHDAIYDPLRSDNELRSAQWLDEVARDSGLDDETRRRLYDLVMVTRHDSAPQSVDEAVLVDTDLAILGASFERFEEYAQQIRREYLHVPMPVYGPKRRQILEGFLMRERIYTTAPYFDAFEQQARANLARAIDRLD
;
A
#
# COMPACT_ATOMS: atom_id res chain seq x y z
N MET A 1 11.27 -31.51 -8.01
CA MET A 1 10.71 -30.48 -8.90
C MET A 1 9.72 -29.70 -8.07
N THR A 2 10.20 -28.64 -7.43
CA THR A 2 9.39 -27.65 -6.73
C THR A 2 9.52 -26.39 -7.56
N GLU A 3 8.50 -26.05 -8.32
CA GLU A 3 8.34 -24.71 -8.88
C GLU A 3 8.27 -23.78 -7.67
N GLN A 4 9.36 -23.08 -7.39
CA GLN A 4 9.32 -21.94 -6.48
C GLN A 4 8.50 -20.87 -7.20
N SER A 5 7.38 -20.49 -6.57
CA SER A 5 6.50 -19.43 -7.03
C SER A 5 7.32 -18.20 -7.43
N GLU A 6 7.26 -17.82 -8.71
CA GLU A 6 7.97 -16.64 -9.25
C GLU A 6 7.51 -15.32 -8.59
N GLY A 7 6.45 -15.34 -7.76
CA GLY A 7 5.89 -14.16 -7.09
C GLY A 7 6.60 -13.72 -5.81
N THR A 8 7.26 -14.61 -5.08
CA THR A 8 7.78 -14.28 -3.72
C THR A 8 8.92 -13.27 -3.73
N GLY A 9 9.66 -13.16 -4.83
CA GLY A 9 10.79 -12.24 -4.99
C GLY A 9 10.43 -10.85 -5.52
N LEU A 10 9.15 -10.56 -5.78
CA LEU A 10 8.73 -9.28 -6.37
C LEU A 10 9.06 -8.07 -5.47
N LEU A 11 9.18 -8.31 -4.16
CA LEU A 11 9.42 -7.33 -3.11
C LEU A 11 10.85 -7.35 -2.54
N ASP A 12 11.70 -8.30 -2.94
CA ASP A 12 12.98 -8.58 -2.25
C ASP A 12 14.18 -7.77 -2.80
N ASP A 13 14.09 -7.21 -4.01
CA ASP A 13 15.20 -6.47 -4.67
C ASP A 13 14.71 -5.12 -5.23
N LEU A 14 14.95 -4.02 -4.50
CA LEU A 14 14.52 -2.68 -4.91
C LEU A 14 15.69 -1.70 -5.07
N ASP A 15 15.87 -1.23 -6.30
CA ASP A 15 16.37 0.13 -6.55
C ASP A 15 15.22 1.13 -6.33
N ALA A 16 14.91 1.40 -5.06
CA ALA A 16 13.91 2.38 -4.63
C ALA A 16 14.05 3.81 -5.22
N PRO A 17 15.25 4.34 -5.56
CA PRO A 17 15.40 5.71 -6.03
C PRO A 17 14.73 5.99 -7.39
N GLU A 18 14.72 5.03 -8.32
CA GLU A 18 14.14 5.24 -9.66
C GLU A 18 12.62 5.17 -9.64
N ALA A 19 12.04 4.30 -8.82
CA ALA A 19 10.59 4.10 -8.72
C ALA A 19 9.87 5.35 -8.18
N LEU A 20 10.53 6.12 -7.31
CA LEU A 20 9.94 7.27 -6.63
C LEU A 20 10.41 8.64 -7.18
N GLY A 21 11.18 8.64 -8.27
CA GLY A 21 11.68 9.86 -8.89
C GLY A 21 10.58 10.72 -9.51
N PHE A 22 10.87 12.00 -9.73
CA PHE A 22 9.92 12.95 -10.32
C PHE A 22 9.42 12.51 -11.71
N THR A 23 10.24 11.77 -12.48
CA THR A 23 9.82 11.20 -13.77
C THR A 23 8.68 10.20 -13.62
N ALA A 24 8.73 9.31 -12.62
CA ALA A 24 7.67 8.34 -12.36
C ALA A 24 6.38 9.05 -11.92
N TRP A 25 6.51 10.03 -11.03
CA TRP A 25 5.41 10.91 -10.62
C TRP A 25 4.77 11.65 -11.81
N ALA A 26 5.58 12.31 -12.64
CA ALA A 26 5.10 13.10 -13.76
C ALA A 26 4.38 12.26 -14.83
N ARG A 27 4.79 10.99 -14.99
CA ARG A 27 4.13 10.04 -15.90
C ARG A 27 2.67 9.82 -15.50
N VAL A 28 2.40 9.56 -14.22
CA VAL A 28 1.04 9.30 -13.71
C VAL A 28 0.12 10.50 -14.00
N TRP A 29 0.57 11.71 -13.71
CA TRP A 29 -0.20 12.93 -14.00
C TRP A 29 -0.44 13.15 -15.50
N THR A 30 0.55 12.82 -16.34
CA THR A 30 0.41 12.93 -17.80
C THR A 30 -0.66 11.97 -18.33
N GLU A 31 -0.72 10.74 -17.79
CA GLU A 31 -1.73 9.74 -18.14
C GLU A 31 -3.14 10.16 -17.71
N LEU A 32 -3.26 10.99 -16.68
CA LEU A 32 -4.52 11.65 -16.26
C LEU A 32 -4.84 12.93 -17.07
N GLY A 33 -4.05 13.26 -18.10
CA GLY A 33 -4.26 14.44 -18.95
C GLY A 33 -3.74 15.76 -18.36
N VAL A 34 -3.00 15.72 -17.24
CA VAL A 34 -2.39 16.90 -16.62
C VAL A 34 -0.99 17.14 -17.22
N ARG A 35 -0.81 18.29 -17.86
CA ARG A 35 0.41 18.59 -18.64
C ARG A 35 1.67 18.83 -17.80
N CYS A 36 1.51 19.37 -16.59
CA CYS A 36 2.62 19.75 -15.72
C CYS A 36 2.35 19.23 -14.31
N ALA A 37 3.00 18.13 -13.94
CA ALA A 37 2.98 17.65 -12.57
C ALA A 37 3.73 18.61 -11.64
N SER A 38 3.18 18.87 -10.46
CA SER A 38 3.82 19.75 -9.46
C SER A 38 5.04 19.06 -8.84
N GLN A 39 6.24 19.63 -9.05
CA GLN A 39 7.46 19.19 -8.38
C GLN A 39 7.42 19.48 -6.88
N GLU A 40 6.86 20.63 -6.48
CA GLU A 40 6.69 20.98 -5.07
C GLU A 40 5.82 19.96 -4.33
N THR A 41 4.73 19.51 -4.96
CA THR A 41 3.85 18.48 -4.37
C THR A 41 4.57 17.15 -4.25
N HIS A 42 5.34 16.74 -5.26
CA HIS A 42 6.16 15.53 -5.21
C HIS A 42 7.18 15.59 -4.07
N GLU A 43 7.94 16.68 -3.96
CA GLU A 43 8.92 16.87 -2.89
C GLU A 43 8.26 16.90 -1.50
N LYS A 44 7.07 17.49 -1.37
CA LYS A 44 6.30 17.47 -0.12
C LYS A 44 5.84 16.05 0.24
N LEU A 45 5.34 15.29 -0.72
CA LEU A 45 4.92 13.90 -0.54
C LEU A 45 6.09 13.03 -0.11
N ILE A 46 7.23 13.13 -0.80
CA ILE A 46 8.44 12.39 -0.44
C ILE A 46 8.91 12.76 0.97
N ARG A 47 8.88 14.04 1.35
CA ARG A 47 9.21 14.47 2.72
C ARG A 47 8.31 13.85 3.78
N HIS A 48 7.03 13.63 3.49
CA HIS A 48 6.15 12.91 4.42
C HIS A 48 6.57 11.45 4.58
N TYR A 49 6.83 10.73 3.49
CA TYR A 49 7.33 9.34 3.56
C TYR A 49 8.74 9.22 4.17
N ASP A 50 9.49 10.32 4.26
CA ASP A 50 10.80 10.41 4.93
C ASP A 50 10.70 10.84 6.42
N GLU A 51 9.50 11.02 6.97
CA GLU A 51 9.34 11.39 8.38
C GLU A 51 9.96 10.31 9.31
N PRO A 52 10.81 10.68 10.28
CA PRO A 52 11.60 9.71 11.06
C PRO A 52 10.80 8.70 11.88
N HIS A 53 9.52 8.98 12.17
CA HIS A 53 8.66 8.06 12.93
C HIS A 53 8.09 6.92 12.09
N ARG A 54 8.19 7.00 10.75
CA ARG A 54 7.68 5.99 9.81
C ARG A 54 8.71 4.89 9.59
N ALA A 55 8.53 3.76 10.24
CA ALA A 55 9.42 2.62 10.06
C ALA A 55 8.95 1.70 8.92
N TYR A 56 7.65 1.53 8.72
CA TYR A 56 7.06 0.75 7.63
C TYR A 56 6.41 1.65 6.58
N HIS A 57 5.56 2.59 6.99
CA HIS A 57 4.76 3.44 6.09
C HIS A 57 5.61 4.58 5.49
N ASN A 58 6.74 4.21 4.89
CA ASN A 58 7.79 5.07 4.37
C ASN A 58 8.02 4.80 2.87
N ARG A 59 9.10 5.38 2.31
CA ARG A 59 9.42 5.24 0.88
C ARG A 59 9.63 3.79 0.43
N GLN A 60 10.10 2.89 1.29
CA GLN A 60 10.25 1.48 0.91
C GLN A 60 8.89 0.87 0.56
N HIS A 61 7.90 1.00 1.45
CA HIS A 61 6.53 0.52 1.23
C HIS A 61 5.89 1.13 -0.02
N LEU A 62 6.05 2.44 -0.23
CA LEU A 62 5.53 3.09 -1.43
C LEU A 62 6.17 2.53 -2.72
N ALA A 63 7.48 2.34 -2.73
CA ALA A 63 8.19 1.77 -3.87
C ALA A 63 7.79 0.31 -4.13
N GLU A 64 7.59 -0.48 -3.06
CA GLU A 64 7.08 -1.85 -3.08
C GLU A 64 5.71 -1.91 -3.76
N CYS A 65 4.76 -1.09 -3.31
CA CYS A 65 3.41 -1.02 -3.88
C CYS A 65 3.42 -0.68 -5.37
N LEU A 66 4.10 0.40 -5.76
CA LEU A 66 4.17 0.83 -7.17
C LEU A 66 4.85 -0.22 -8.06
N ARG A 67 5.87 -0.92 -7.56
CA ARG A 67 6.51 -2.01 -8.29
C ARG A 67 5.59 -3.21 -8.46
N VAL A 68 4.98 -3.70 -7.39
CA VAL A 68 4.06 -4.86 -7.46
C VAL A 68 2.93 -4.57 -8.42
N ARG A 69 2.31 -3.39 -8.32
CA ARG A 69 1.25 -2.95 -9.23
C ARG A 69 1.69 -3.02 -10.68
N ARG A 70 2.90 -2.53 -10.99
CA ARG A 70 3.45 -2.55 -12.35
C ARG A 70 3.77 -3.96 -12.85
N LEU A 71 4.33 -4.83 -12.00
CA LEU A 71 4.81 -6.17 -12.40
C LEU A 71 3.68 -7.19 -12.56
N LEU A 72 2.71 -7.20 -11.64
CA LEU A 72 1.57 -8.11 -11.75
C LEU A 72 0.60 -7.71 -12.86
N ASN A 73 0.67 -6.45 -13.31
CA ASN A 73 -0.07 -5.91 -14.45
C ASN A 73 -1.55 -6.36 -14.48
N ALA A 74 -2.19 -6.37 -13.31
CA ALA A 74 -3.59 -6.72 -13.20
C ALA A 74 -4.44 -5.73 -14.02
N ALA A 75 -5.55 -6.23 -14.54
CA ALA A 75 -6.50 -5.41 -15.27
C ALA A 75 -7.04 -4.31 -14.35
N CYS A 76 -6.90 -3.05 -14.78
CA CYS A 76 -7.54 -1.89 -14.16
C CYS A 76 -8.36 -1.16 -15.22
N GLN A 77 -9.44 -0.54 -14.79
CA GLN A 77 -10.23 0.38 -15.61
C GLN A 77 -9.51 1.73 -15.72
N ALA A 78 -8.98 2.23 -14.61
CA ALA A 78 -8.24 3.49 -14.53
C ALA A 78 -6.86 3.29 -13.86
N PRO A 79 -5.87 2.69 -14.55
CA PRO A 79 -4.56 2.38 -13.95
C PRO A 79 -3.82 3.61 -13.41
N ALA A 80 -3.91 4.76 -14.07
CA ALA A 80 -3.27 5.99 -13.59
C ALA A 80 -3.95 6.55 -12.31
N GLU A 81 -5.24 6.31 -12.11
CA GLU A 81 -5.93 6.68 -10.86
C GLU A 81 -5.50 5.77 -9.71
N VAL A 82 -5.35 4.47 -9.96
CA VAL A 82 -4.81 3.51 -8.99
C VAL A 82 -3.39 3.87 -8.61
N ASP A 83 -2.51 4.14 -9.60
CA ASP A 83 -1.13 4.55 -9.33
C ASP A 83 -1.10 5.85 -8.52
N LEU A 84 -1.89 6.86 -8.87
CA LEU A 84 -1.96 8.12 -8.12
C LEU A 84 -2.49 7.91 -6.70
N ALA A 85 -3.51 7.07 -6.51
CA ALA A 85 -4.00 6.72 -5.18
C ALA A 85 -2.92 6.01 -4.35
N LEU A 86 -2.11 5.12 -4.93
CA LEU A 86 -0.96 4.51 -4.24
C LEU A 86 0.08 5.55 -3.81
N TRP A 87 0.35 6.58 -4.61
CA TRP A 87 1.24 7.66 -4.15
C TRP A 87 0.73 8.32 -2.86
N PHE A 88 -0.60 8.45 -2.73
CA PHE A 88 -1.21 9.19 -1.63
C PHE A 88 -1.71 8.36 -0.46
N HIS A 89 -1.93 7.04 -0.59
CA HIS A 89 -2.69 6.28 0.40
C HIS A 89 -2.19 6.45 1.85
N ASP A 90 -0.88 6.42 2.04
CA ASP A 90 -0.20 6.65 3.33
C ASP A 90 0.53 7.99 3.40
N ALA A 91 0.23 8.94 2.51
CA ALA A 91 0.94 10.21 2.46
C ALA A 91 0.84 10.98 3.78
N ILE A 92 -0.30 10.90 4.49
CA ILE A 92 -0.43 11.34 5.87
C ILE A 92 -0.48 10.13 6.79
N TYR A 93 0.47 10.01 7.72
CA TYR A 93 0.54 8.91 8.66
C TYR A 93 1.04 9.34 10.04
N ASP A 94 0.22 9.08 11.05
CA ASP A 94 0.56 9.16 12.46
C ASP A 94 -0.07 7.94 13.17
N PRO A 95 0.73 7.05 13.79
CA PRO A 95 0.21 5.84 14.43
C PRO A 95 -0.70 6.12 15.65
N LEU A 96 -0.76 7.37 16.12
CA LEU A 96 -1.66 7.80 17.19
C LEU A 96 -3.04 8.25 16.68
N ARG A 97 -3.23 8.32 15.36
CA ARG A 97 -4.47 8.77 14.72
C ARG A 97 -5.21 7.62 14.04
N SER A 98 -6.51 7.80 13.85
CA SER A 98 -7.39 6.83 13.16
C SER A 98 -7.96 7.36 11.84
N ASP A 99 -7.56 8.56 11.43
CA ASP A 99 -8.06 9.28 10.26
C ASP A 99 -6.96 9.55 9.21
N ASN A 100 -5.89 8.76 9.23
CA ASN A 100 -4.75 8.91 8.32
C ASN A 100 -5.18 8.83 6.85
N GLU A 101 -5.93 7.78 6.48
CA GLU A 101 -6.41 7.56 5.11
C GLU A 101 -7.37 8.67 4.66
N LEU A 102 -8.23 9.14 5.57
CA LEU A 102 -9.12 10.27 5.30
C LEU A 102 -8.32 11.54 4.97
N ARG A 103 -7.26 11.81 5.72
CA ARG A 103 -6.41 13.00 5.50
C ARG A 103 -5.58 12.86 4.23
N SER A 104 -5.08 11.66 3.94
CA SER A 104 -4.43 11.31 2.68
C SER A 104 -5.36 11.54 1.49
N ALA A 105 -6.61 11.06 1.57
CA ALA A 105 -7.63 11.22 0.53
C ALA A 105 -8.03 12.69 0.33
N GLN A 106 -8.19 13.44 1.42
CA GLN A 106 -8.45 14.88 1.37
C GLN A 106 -7.31 15.65 0.72
N TRP A 107 -6.06 15.32 1.05
CA TRP A 107 -4.93 15.97 0.44
C TRP A 107 -4.83 15.65 -1.06
N LEU A 108 -5.10 14.39 -1.46
CA LEU A 108 -5.18 14.02 -2.87
C LEU A 108 -6.28 14.79 -3.60
N ASP A 109 -7.48 14.92 -3.02
CA ASP A 109 -8.58 15.67 -3.61
C ASP A 109 -8.22 17.15 -3.85
N GLU A 110 -7.56 17.79 -2.88
CA GLU A 110 -7.06 19.17 -3.02
C GLU A 110 -6.06 19.30 -4.17
N VAL A 111 -5.07 18.40 -4.23
CA VAL A 111 -4.05 18.41 -5.29
C VAL A 111 -4.67 18.14 -6.66
N ALA A 112 -5.59 17.19 -6.74
CA ALA A 112 -6.29 16.83 -7.97
C ALA A 112 -7.17 17.98 -8.49
N ARG A 113 -7.91 18.65 -7.60
CA ARG A 113 -8.69 19.86 -7.91
C ARG A 113 -7.80 20.97 -8.44
N ASP A 114 -6.73 21.28 -7.73
CA ASP A 114 -5.83 22.39 -8.09
C ASP A 114 -5.04 22.08 -9.39
N SER A 115 -4.94 20.79 -9.75
CA SER A 115 -4.39 20.31 -11.03
C SER A 115 -5.42 20.26 -12.17
N GLY A 116 -6.69 20.58 -11.89
CA GLY A 116 -7.76 20.67 -12.89
C GLY A 116 -8.44 19.35 -13.26
N LEU A 117 -8.31 18.29 -12.44
CA LEU A 117 -9.08 17.06 -12.63
C LEU A 117 -10.56 17.30 -12.32
N ASP A 118 -11.43 16.66 -13.08
CA ASP A 118 -12.88 16.76 -12.91
C ASP A 118 -13.37 16.10 -11.61
N ASP A 119 -14.59 16.45 -11.20
CA ASP A 119 -15.18 15.98 -9.93
C ASP A 119 -15.40 14.46 -9.89
N GLU A 120 -15.62 13.80 -11.03
CA GLU A 120 -15.83 12.35 -11.08
C GLU A 120 -14.51 11.61 -10.82
N THR A 121 -13.45 12.03 -11.52
CA THR A 121 -12.08 11.51 -11.32
C THR A 121 -11.60 11.74 -9.89
N ARG A 122 -11.82 12.94 -9.35
CA ARG A 122 -11.49 13.26 -7.95
C ARG A 122 -12.21 12.37 -6.95
N ARG A 123 -13.49 12.12 -7.16
CA ARG A 123 -14.27 11.21 -6.30
C ARG A 123 -13.72 9.79 -6.35
N ARG A 124 -13.39 9.27 -7.53
CA ARG A 124 -12.78 7.92 -7.66
C ARG A 124 -11.43 7.84 -6.96
N LEU A 125 -10.57 8.86 -7.12
CA LEU A 125 -9.28 8.95 -6.40
C LEU A 125 -9.46 8.96 -4.88
N TYR A 126 -10.43 9.71 -4.38
CA TYR A 126 -10.77 9.75 -2.95
C TYR A 126 -11.23 8.37 -2.46
N ASP A 127 -12.18 7.74 -3.17
CA ASP A 127 -12.72 6.43 -2.81
C ASP A 127 -11.64 5.33 -2.85
N LEU A 128 -10.71 5.40 -3.82
CA LEU A 128 -9.53 4.53 -3.87
C LEU A 128 -8.67 4.69 -2.61
N VAL A 129 -8.25 5.90 -2.23
CA VAL A 129 -7.45 6.05 -1.00
C VAL A 129 -8.23 5.57 0.24
N MET A 130 -9.54 5.83 0.31
CA MET A 130 -10.35 5.40 1.45
C MET A 130 -10.49 3.89 1.59
N VAL A 131 -10.41 3.11 0.51
CA VAL A 131 -10.54 1.65 0.58
C VAL A 131 -9.35 0.99 1.29
N THR A 132 -8.18 1.65 1.38
CA THR A 132 -7.01 1.15 2.11
C THR A 132 -7.16 1.19 3.63
N ARG A 133 -8.30 1.68 4.15
CA ARG A 133 -8.67 1.49 5.55
C ARG A 133 -8.95 0.02 5.90
N HIS A 134 -9.24 -0.81 4.90
CA HIS A 134 -9.61 -2.23 5.04
C HIS A 134 -10.86 -2.48 5.91
N ASP A 135 -11.66 -1.45 6.18
CA ASP A 135 -12.89 -1.52 6.98
C ASP A 135 -14.07 -2.16 6.21
N SER A 136 -13.98 -2.20 4.87
CA SER A 136 -15.02 -2.72 3.98
C SER A 136 -14.43 -3.40 2.75
N ALA A 137 -15.21 -4.28 2.12
CA ALA A 137 -14.80 -4.93 0.89
C ALA A 137 -14.73 -3.93 -0.28
N PRO A 138 -13.74 -4.08 -1.19
CA PRO A 138 -13.66 -3.27 -2.41
C PRO A 138 -14.91 -3.46 -3.27
N GLN A 139 -15.39 -2.37 -3.87
CA GLN A 139 -16.62 -2.33 -4.67
C GLN A 139 -16.35 -2.28 -6.18
N SER A 140 -15.10 -2.01 -6.57
CA SER A 140 -14.65 -1.93 -7.96
C SER A 140 -13.40 -2.77 -8.20
N VAL A 141 -13.10 -3.04 -9.48
CA VAL A 141 -11.87 -3.75 -9.90
C VAL A 141 -10.63 -2.94 -9.50
N ASP A 142 -10.69 -1.63 -9.60
CA ASP A 142 -9.56 -0.75 -9.28
C ASP A 142 -9.32 -0.67 -7.77
N GLU A 143 -10.37 -0.64 -6.95
CA GLU A 143 -10.26 -0.78 -5.49
C GLU A 143 -9.68 -2.14 -5.09
N ALA A 144 -10.11 -3.23 -5.74
CA ALA A 144 -9.58 -4.56 -5.47
C ALA A 144 -8.07 -4.63 -5.77
N VAL A 145 -7.63 -4.06 -6.89
CA VAL A 145 -6.20 -3.99 -7.23
C VAL A 145 -5.42 -3.12 -6.24
N LEU A 146 -5.98 -1.98 -5.81
CA LEU A 146 -5.34 -1.12 -4.83
C LEU A 146 -5.15 -1.84 -3.48
N VAL A 147 -6.22 -2.46 -2.96
CA VAL A 147 -6.21 -3.22 -1.71
C VAL A 147 -5.24 -4.40 -1.78
N ASP A 148 -5.28 -5.18 -2.87
CA ASP A 148 -4.38 -6.32 -3.04
C ASP A 148 -2.91 -5.87 -3.18
N THR A 149 -2.66 -4.68 -3.73
CA THR A 149 -1.31 -4.08 -3.80
C THR A 149 -0.81 -3.67 -2.43
N ASP A 150 -1.61 -2.95 -1.65
CA ASP A 150 -1.26 -2.52 -0.29
C ASP A 150 -1.00 -3.73 0.63
N LEU A 151 -1.78 -4.80 0.45
CA LEU A 151 -1.61 -6.05 1.21
C LEU A 151 -0.54 -6.99 0.66
N ALA A 152 0.15 -6.66 -0.44
CA ALA A 152 1.12 -7.55 -1.08
C ALA A 152 2.28 -7.93 -0.14
N ILE A 153 2.64 -7.05 0.81
CA ILE A 153 3.66 -7.33 1.83
C ILE A 153 3.39 -8.61 2.62
N LEU A 154 2.11 -8.97 2.82
CA LEU A 154 1.76 -10.17 3.57
C LEU A 154 2.29 -11.43 2.88
N GLY A 155 2.26 -11.47 1.54
CA GLY A 155 2.77 -12.57 0.71
C GLY A 155 4.21 -12.42 0.24
N ALA A 156 4.95 -11.45 0.77
CA ALA A 156 6.39 -11.31 0.52
C ALA A 156 7.18 -12.55 0.99
N SER A 157 8.46 -12.63 0.62
CA SER A 157 9.37 -13.57 1.24
C SER A 157 9.32 -13.47 2.77
N PHE A 158 9.60 -14.58 3.45
CA PHE A 158 9.57 -14.60 4.90
C PHE A 158 10.54 -13.58 5.53
N GLU A 159 11.70 -13.36 4.90
CA GLU A 159 12.68 -12.36 5.37
C GLU A 159 12.12 -10.94 5.31
N ARG A 160 11.56 -10.55 4.16
CA ARG A 160 10.95 -9.21 4.02
C ARG A 160 9.73 -9.04 4.90
N PHE A 161 8.90 -10.07 5.05
CA PHE A 161 7.75 -10.04 5.95
C PHE A 161 8.16 -9.87 7.42
N GLU A 162 9.25 -10.51 7.87
CA GLU A 162 9.79 -10.31 9.22
C GLU A 162 10.31 -8.90 9.43
N GLU A 163 10.98 -8.33 8.43
CA GLU A 163 11.39 -6.93 8.47
C GLU A 163 10.16 -6.01 8.60
N TYR A 164 9.12 -6.22 7.79
CA TYR A 164 7.83 -5.55 7.91
C TYR A 164 7.27 -5.65 9.34
N ALA A 165 7.24 -6.85 9.92
CA ALA A 165 6.70 -7.05 11.27
C ALA A 165 7.49 -6.26 12.34
N GLN A 166 8.82 -6.18 12.19
CA GLN A 166 9.68 -5.37 13.05
C GLN A 166 9.47 -3.88 12.83
N GLN A 167 9.32 -3.43 11.59
CA GLN A 167 9.03 -2.04 11.22
C GLN A 167 7.68 -1.59 11.84
N ILE A 168 6.62 -2.39 11.70
CA ILE A 168 5.34 -2.14 12.39
C ILE A 168 5.53 -2.09 13.91
N ARG A 169 6.29 -3.02 14.50
CA ARG A 169 6.55 -2.98 15.95
C ARG A 169 7.20 -1.67 16.37
N ARG A 170 8.10 -1.10 15.55
CA ARG A 170 8.76 0.20 15.80
C ARG A 170 7.77 1.36 15.83
N GLU A 171 6.84 1.43 14.88
CA GLU A 171 5.81 2.48 14.83
C GLU A 171 4.90 2.46 16.06
N TYR A 172 4.63 1.27 16.59
CA TYR A 172 3.80 1.06 17.77
C TYR A 172 4.59 0.87 19.08
N LEU A 173 5.88 1.25 19.15
CA LEU A 173 6.70 1.07 20.38
C LEU A 173 6.07 1.73 21.61
N HIS A 174 5.33 2.82 21.42
CA HIS A 174 4.59 3.52 22.46
C HIS A 174 3.43 2.69 23.06
N VAL A 175 2.97 1.63 22.37
CA VAL A 175 1.97 0.69 22.87
C VAL A 175 2.65 -0.45 23.65
N PRO A 176 2.30 -0.66 24.93
CA PRO A 176 2.83 -1.77 25.73
C PRO A 176 2.48 -3.15 25.13
N MET A 177 3.39 -4.12 25.26
CA MET A 177 3.19 -5.47 24.70
C MET A 177 1.90 -6.17 25.13
N PRO A 178 1.43 -6.08 26.39
CA PRO A 178 0.15 -6.68 26.79
C PRO A 178 -1.08 -6.12 26.05
N VAL A 179 -0.96 -4.94 25.42
CA VAL A 179 -2.01 -4.34 24.59
C VAL A 179 -1.73 -4.59 23.11
N TYR A 180 -0.47 -4.43 22.69
CA TYR A 180 -0.05 -4.59 21.30
C TYR A 180 -0.25 -6.04 20.81
N GLY A 181 0.19 -7.04 21.58
CA GLY A 181 0.15 -8.45 21.19
C GLY A 181 -1.26 -8.93 20.82
N PRO A 182 -2.26 -8.81 21.72
CA PRO A 182 -3.63 -9.21 21.43
C PRO A 182 -4.26 -8.45 20.25
N LYS A 183 -4.04 -7.13 20.15
CA LYS A 183 -4.56 -6.33 19.03
C LYS A 183 -3.92 -6.72 17.70
N ARG A 184 -2.60 -6.94 17.70
CA ARG A 184 -1.88 -7.36 16.49
C ARG A 184 -2.35 -8.75 16.06
N ARG A 185 -2.52 -9.68 16.99
CA ARG A 185 -3.08 -11.02 16.71
C ARG A 185 -4.45 -10.91 16.06
N GLN A 186 -5.35 -10.11 16.61
CA GLN A 186 -6.70 -9.90 16.06
C GLN A 186 -6.66 -9.38 14.60
N ILE A 187 -5.77 -8.44 14.28
CA ILE A 187 -5.61 -7.93 12.91
C ILE A 187 -5.14 -9.04 11.97
N LEU A 188 -4.11 -9.80 12.35
CA LEU A 188 -3.56 -10.86 11.51
C LEU A 188 -4.55 -12.02 11.31
N GLU A 189 -5.26 -12.41 12.37
CA GLU A 189 -6.35 -13.40 12.30
C GLU A 189 -7.48 -12.92 11.39
N GLY A 190 -7.82 -11.62 11.44
CA GLY A 190 -8.81 -11.00 10.55
C GLY A 190 -8.48 -11.20 9.06
N PHE A 191 -7.22 -11.02 8.67
CA PHE A 191 -6.79 -11.32 7.30
C PHE A 191 -6.83 -12.82 7.00
N LEU A 192 -6.34 -13.66 7.92
CA LEU A 192 -6.27 -15.10 7.72
C LEU A 192 -7.64 -15.77 7.57
N MET A 193 -8.67 -15.21 8.21
CA MET A 193 -10.06 -15.66 8.13
C MET A 193 -10.77 -15.32 6.82
N ARG A 194 -10.22 -14.43 5.99
CA ARG A 194 -10.80 -14.13 4.67
C ARG A 194 -10.77 -15.41 3.80
N GLU A 195 -11.82 -15.64 3.02
CA GLU A 195 -11.84 -16.74 2.04
C GLU A 195 -10.68 -16.62 1.05
N ARG A 196 -10.41 -15.38 0.61
CA ARG A 196 -9.24 -14.99 -0.16
C ARG A 196 -8.65 -13.73 0.47
N ILE A 197 -7.35 -13.72 0.76
CA ILE A 197 -6.67 -12.49 1.19
C ILE A 197 -6.58 -11.55 0.00
N TYR A 198 -6.24 -12.10 -1.16
CA TYR A 198 -6.17 -11.37 -2.43
C TYR A 198 -7.34 -11.72 -3.35
N THR A 199 -8.10 -10.71 -3.77
CA THR A 199 -9.33 -10.92 -4.55
C THR A 199 -9.08 -10.94 -6.06
N THR A 200 -8.01 -10.30 -6.51
CA THR A 200 -7.58 -10.22 -7.90
C THR A 200 -6.70 -11.42 -8.26
N ALA A 201 -7.01 -12.10 -9.37
CA ALA A 201 -6.38 -13.39 -9.71
C ALA A 201 -4.83 -13.34 -9.76
N PRO A 202 -4.17 -12.39 -10.47
CA PRO A 202 -2.71 -12.28 -10.44
C PRO A 202 -2.09 -12.14 -9.04
N TYR A 203 -2.76 -11.42 -8.13
CA TYR A 203 -2.26 -11.23 -6.75
C TYR A 203 -2.46 -12.50 -5.92
N PHE A 204 -3.60 -13.15 -6.06
CA PHE A 204 -3.88 -14.41 -5.40
C PHE A 204 -2.86 -15.48 -5.78
N ASP A 205 -2.62 -15.65 -7.08
CA ASP A 205 -1.69 -16.65 -7.58
C ASP A 205 -0.26 -16.37 -7.11
N ALA A 206 0.13 -15.10 -7.01
CA ALA A 206 1.46 -14.69 -6.57
C ALA A 206 1.67 -14.82 -5.04
N PHE A 207 0.67 -14.44 -4.23
CA PHE A 207 0.89 -14.08 -2.82
C PHE A 207 0.07 -14.88 -1.81
N GLU A 208 -1.06 -15.48 -2.17
CA GLU A 208 -2.02 -16.04 -1.19
C GLU A 208 -1.38 -17.10 -0.28
N GLN A 209 -0.70 -18.07 -0.88
CA GLN A 209 -0.10 -19.19 -0.13
C GLN A 209 0.96 -18.68 0.86
N GLN A 210 1.83 -17.78 0.41
CA GLN A 210 2.91 -17.23 1.22
C GLN A 210 2.33 -16.32 2.33
N ALA A 211 1.30 -15.54 2.02
CA ALA A 211 0.64 -14.69 3.00
C ALA A 211 0.05 -15.49 4.15
N ARG A 212 -0.66 -16.58 3.85
CA ARG A 212 -1.20 -17.46 4.89
C ARG A 212 -0.11 -18.08 5.77
N ALA A 213 1.01 -18.50 5.18
CA ALA A 213 2.15 -19.04 5.92
C ALA A 213 2.80 -17.98 6.84
N ASN A 214 3.02 -16.77 6.32
CA ASN A 214 3.58 -15.64 7.06
C ASN A 214 2.67 -15.23 8.23
N LEU A 215 1.37 -15.04 7.97
CA LEU A 215 0.38 -14.66 8.98
C LEU A 215 0.28 -15.70 10.11
N ALA A 216 0.16 -16.99 9.78
CA ALA A 216 0.08 -18.06 10.78
C ALA A 216 1.32 -18.07 11.69
N ARG A 217 2.52 -17.98 11.08
CA ARG A 217 3.78 -17.95 11.83
C ARG A 217 3.91 -16.70 12.71
N ALA A 218 3.44 -15.55 12.24
CA ALA A 218 3.44 -14.32 13.02
C ALA A 218 2.50 -14.42 14.24
N ILE A 219 1.32 -15.00 14.06
CA ILE A 219 0.36 -15.24 15.15
C ILE A 219 0.96 -16.13 16.23
N ASP A 220 1.62 -17.23 15.86
CA ASP A 220 2.29 -18.16 16.79
C ASP A 220 3.44 -17.51 17.59
N ARG A 221 3.95 -16.36 17.14
CA ARG A 221 5.06 -15.64 17.78
C ARG A 221 4.61 -14.47 18.65
N LEU A 222 3.32 -14.15 18.65
CA LEU A 222 2.73 -13.06 19.45
C LEU A 222 2.34 -13.51 20.86
N ASP A 223 2.97 -14.58 21.38
CA ASP A 223 2.78 -15.09 22.74
C ASP A 223 3.54 -14.23 23.78
#